data_AF-A0A355RGP0-F1
#
_entry.id   AF-A0A355RGP0-F1
#
_cell.length_a   1.000
_cell.length_b   1.000
_cell.length_c   1.000
_cell.angle_alpha   90.00
_cell.angle_beta   90.00
_cell.angle_gamma   90.00
#
_symmetry.space_group_name_H-M   'P 1'
#
loop_
_entity.id
_entity.type
_entity.pdbx_description
1 polymer ?
#
loop_
_entity_poly.entity_id
_entity_poly.type
_entity_poly.pdbx_seq_one_letter_code
_entity_poly.pdbx_strand_id
1 'polypeptide(L)' 'QQVSAAMKVRFVAPPLALCTDNAAMIACAAAELYRLGQRDDMHLSARPRWPLDTRQPSLIGAGKKGPKA' A
#
# COMPACT_ATOMS: atom_id res chain seq x y z
N GLN A 1 -6.56 -22.47 0.49
CA GLN A 1 -5.31 -23.16 0.92
C GLN A 1 -4.77 -24.19 -0.07
N GLN A 2 -5.57 -24.69 -1.04
CA GLN A 2 -5.10 -25.67 -2.03
C GLN A 2 -3.88 -25.18 -2.83
N VAL A 3 -3.93 -23.94 -3.36
CA VAL A 3 -2.82 -23.35 -4.14
C VAL A 3 -1.54 -23.22 -3.30
N SER A 4 -1.64 -22.67 -2.08
CA SER A 4 -0.47 -22.49 -1.21
C SER A 4 0.16 -23.83 -0.81
N ALA A 5 -0.65 -24.87 -0.58
CA ALA A 5 -0.16 -26.21 -0.28
C ALA A 5 0.55 -26.84 -1.49
N ALA A 6 -0.05 -26.74 -2.68
CA ALA A 6 0.57 -27.22 -3.93
C ALA A 6 1.91 -26.53 -4.21
N MET A 7 1.99 -25.23 -3.95
CA MET A 7 3.20 -24.42 -4.13
C MET A 7 4.18 -24.50 -2.96
N LYS A 8 3.87 -25.25 -1.89
CA LYS A 8 4.67 -25.37 -0.66
C LYS A 8 5.02 -24.01 -0.03
N VAL A 9 4.08 -23.08 -0.02
CA VAL A 9 4.21 -21.74 0.60
C VAL A 9 3.21 -21.56 1.75
N ARG A 10 3.57 -20.73 2.72
CA ARG A 10 2.68 -20.40 3.85
C ARG A 10 1.55 -19.48 3.39
N PHE A 11 0.31 -19.86 3.68
CA PHE A 11 -0.84 -18.97 3.55
C PHE A 11 -0.99 -18.11 4.80
N VAL A 12 -1.13 -16.80 4.63
CA VAL A 12 -1.36 -15.83 5.71
C VAL A 12 -2.54 -14.96 5.32
N ALA A 13 -3.52 -14.83 6.21
CA ALA A 13 -4.65 -13.91 6.07
C ALA A 13 -4.92 -13.25 7.43
N PRO A 14 -5.16 -11.92 7.47
CA PRO A 14 -5.48 -11.25 8.71
C PRO A 14 -6.93 -11.53 9.15
N PRO A 15 -7.28 -11.25 10.43
CA PRO A 15 -8.68 -11.19 10.87
C PRO A 15 -9.51 -10.25 9.98
N LEU A 16 -10.77 -10.60 9.72
CA LEU A 16 -11.64 -9.84 8.79
C LEU A 16 -11.76 -8.35 9.13
N ALA A 17 -11.77 -8.00 10.41
CA ALA A 17 -11.80 -6.61 10.88
C ALA A 17 -10.57 -5.79 10.45
N LEU A 18 -9.48 -6.45 10.08
CA LEU A 18 -8.25 -5.84 9.56
C LEU A 18 -8.11 -5.98 8.03
N CYS A 19 -9.04 -6.68 7.35
CA CYS A 19 -8.98 -6.88 5.90
C CYS A 19 -9.51 -5.67 5.11
N THR A 20 -10.50 -4.94 5.64
CA THR A 20 -11.05 -3.72 5.02
C THR A 20 -10.33 -2.48 5.48
N ASP A 21 -10.53 -1.34 4.80
CA ASP A 21 -9.95 -0.06 5.17
C ASP A 21 -10.17 0.27 6.66
N ASN A 22 -9.07 0.48 7.37
CA ASN A 22 -9.08 0.74 8.81
C ASN A 22 -7.89 1.63 9.23
N ALA A 23 -8.03 2.32 10.36
CA ALA A 23 -6.97 3.19 10.87
C ALA A 23 -5.74 2.42 11.39
N ALA A 24 -5.92 1.16 11.82
CA ALA A 24 -4.82 0.37 12.37
C ALA A 24 -3.75 0.04 11.32
N MET A 25 -4.14 -0.22 10.06
CA MET A 25 -3.18 -0.46 8.98
C MET A 25 -2.37 0.79 8.63
N ILE A 26 -3.00 1.97 8.71
CA ILE A 26 -2.32 3.27 8.49
C ILE A 26 -1.31 3.52 9.61
N ALA A 27 -1.70 3.30 10.87
CA ALA A 27 -0.80 3.44 12.01
C ALA A 27 0.38 2.46 11.96
N CYS A 28 0.14 1.21 11.56
CA CYS A 28 1.17 0.19 11.40
C CYS A 28 2.22 0.62 10.35
N ALA A 29 1.77 0.99 9.14
CA ALA A 29 2.67 1.48 8.09
C ALA A 29 3.43 2.75 8.52
N ALA A 30 2.76 3.70 9.16
CA ALA A 30 3.40 4.90 9.67
C ALA A 30 4.48 4.61 10.72
N ALA A 31 4.25 3.64 11.61
CA ALA A 31 5.24 3.23 12.61
C ALA A 31 6.49 2.63 11.95
N GLU A 32 6.32 1.78 10.93
CA GLU A 32 7.44 1.23 10.15
C GLU A 32 8.24 2.35 9.45
N LEU A 33 7.57 3.29 8.79
CA LEU A 33 8.21 4.43 8.13
C LEU A 33 8.94 5.34 9.11
N TYR A 34 8.33 5.61 10.27
CA TYR A 34 8.95 6.42 11.32
C TYR A 34 10.23 5.77 11.88
N ARG A 35 10.22 4.43 12.05
CA ARG A 35 11.42 3.67 12.47
C ARG A 35 12.54 3.75 11.42
N LEU A 36 12.19 3.86 10.15
CA LEU A 36 13.12 4.11 9.04
C LEU A 36 13.54 5.59 8.92
N GLY A 37 13.08 6.46 9.82
CA GLY A 37 13.41 7.89 9.84
C GLY A 37 12.63 8.74 8.83
N GLN A 38 11.63 8.18 8.14
CA GLN A 38 10.79 8.92 7.21
C GLN A 38 9.76 9.76 7.96
N ARG A 39 9.74 11.06 7.70
CA ARG A 39 8.84 12.03 8.32
C ARG A 39 8.57 13.15 7.32
N ASP A 40 7.31 13.52 7.19
CA ASP A 40 6.90 14.69 6.43
C ASP A 40 6.77 15.91 7.36
N ASP A 41 6.74 17.11 6.78
CA ASP A 41 6.50 18.37 7.48
C ASP A 41 5.03 18.81 7.39
N MET A 42 4.75 20.04 7.81
CA MET A 42 3.41 20.63 7.77
C MET A 42 2.91 21.00 6.36
N HIS A 43 3.73 20.79 5.32
CA HIS A 43 3.36 21.04 3.92
C HIS A 43 2.87 19.77 3.20
N LEU A 44 2.81 18.62 3.89
CA LEU A 44 2.30 17.38 3.32
C LEU A 44 0.90 17.58 2.73
N SER A 45 0.73 17.16 1.47
CA SER A 45 -0.54 17.23 0.75
C SER A 45 -0.95 15.85 0.26
N ALA A 46 -2.26 15.62 0.20
CA ALA A 46 -2.81 14.36 -0.27
C ALA A 46 -2.44 14.13 -1.75
N ARG A 47 -2.13 12.87 -2.09
CA ARG A 47 -1.89 12.41 -3.46
C ARG A 47 -3.06 11.51 -3.91
N PRO A 48 -4.10 12.04 -4.58
CA PRO A 48 -5.28 11.27 -4.96
C PRO A 48 -4.99 10.08 -5.88
N ARG A 49 -3.85 10.12 -6.58
CA ARG A 49 -3.30 8.98 -7.30
C ARG A 49 -1.85 8.80 -6.87
N TRP A 50 -1.66 7.85 -5.96
CA TRP A 50 -0.35 7.48 -5.47
C TRP A 50 -0.01 6.09 -5.99
N PRO A 51 0.87 5.97 -6.99
CA PRO A 51 1.28 4.65 -7.49
C PRO A 51 2.04 3.90 -6.39
N LEU A 52 1.68 2.63 -6.19
CA LEU A 52 2.39 1.74 -5.27
C LEU A 52 3.75 1.31 -5.84
N ASP A 53 3.80 1.06 -7.16
CA ASP A 53 5.05 0.83 -7.89
C ASP A 53 5.30 2.00 -8.85
N THR A 54 6.46 2.64 -8.73
CA THR A 54 6.87 3.75 -9.59
C THR A 54 7.74 3.30 -10.76
N ARG A 55 8.06 2.00 -10.88
CA ARG A 55 8.92 1.46 -11.94
C ARG A 55 8.15 0.91 -13.13
N GLN A 56 6.89 0.55 -12.94
CA GLN A 56 6.07 0.01 -14.03
C GLN A 56 5.37 1.14 -14.81
N PRO A 57 5.32 1.05 -16.15
CA PRO A 57 4.58 2.01 -16.96
C PRO A 57 3.09 1.92 -16.64
N SER A 58 2.45 3.07 -16.52
CA SER A 58 1.03 3.11 -16.19
C SER A 58 0.19 2.52 -17.32
N LEU A 59 -0.72 1.61 -16.99
CA LEU A 59 -1.58 0.92 -17.96
C LEU A 59 -2.56 1.88 -18.66
N ILE A 60 -2.91 2.98 -18.01
CA ILE A 60 -3.79 4.03 -18.54
C ILE A 60 -3.06 5.37 -18.43
N GLY A 61 -2.99 6.11 -19.53
CA GLY A 61 -2.24 7.36 -19.64
C GLY A 61 -2.55 8.38 -18.53
N ALA A 62 -1.63 9.33 -18.32
CA ALA A 62 -1.74 10.31 -17.26
C ALA A 62 -2.76 11.42 -17.59
N GLY A 63 -3.72 11.65 -16.70
CA GLY A 63 -4.56 12.86 -16.68
C GLY A 63 -4.06 13.90 -15.67
N LYS A 64 -4.80 15.00 -15.46
CA LYS A 64 -4.43 16.12 -14.56
C LYS A 64 -4.00 15.76 -13.12
N LYS A 65 -4.38 14.59 -12.59
CA LYS A 65 -4.01 14.12 -11.24
C LYS A 65 -2.95 12.99 -11.27
N GLY A 66 -2.22 12.81 -12.39
CA GLY A 66 -1.18 11.79 -12.57
C GLY A 66 -1.64 10.50 -13.28
N PRO A 67 -0.73 9.52 -13.47
CA PRO A 67 -1.04 8.20 -14.02
C PRO A 67 -2.05 7.42 -13.18
N LYS A 68 -2.81 6.53 -13.83
CA LYS A 68 -3.81 5.67 -13.18
C LYS A 68 -3.38 4.21 -13.38
N ALA A 69 -3.13 3.53 -12.27
CA ALA A 69 -2.37 2.28 -12.18
C ALA A 69 -0.92 2.48 -12.61
#